data_AF-A0A1E8BGX3-F1
#
_entry.id   AF-A0A1E8BGX3-F1
#
_cell.length_a   1.000
_cell.length_b   1.000
_cell.length_c   1.000
_cell.angle_alpha   90.00
_cell.angle_beta   90.00
_cell.angle_gamma   90.00
#
_symmetry.space_group_name_H-M   'P 1'
#
loop_
_entity.id
_entity.type
_entity.pdbx_description
1 polymer ?
#
loop_
_entity_poly.entity_id
_entity_poly.type
_entity_poly.pdbx_seq_one_letter_code
_entity_poly.pdbx_strand_id
1 'polypeptide(L)'
;MKEQPVDGYKSEVNGNDITNTKVGQTEVEGTKTWKDDNAKDRPNMIKVDLLQNGQVIATQEVSAASEWKYAFKDLAAYDENGVAYKYEVKEQAVAGYKSEVKGYDITNTKIKDEPGVDPKDPSTDPKDPSTDPKDPSTDPKDPSHTDPKDPSTDPNTNTDKNSDSKVPPTTENDKPTLLPNTGGTSAEMISILGGMVLFLLGGILFARQRIK
;
A
#
# COMPACT_ATOMS: atom_id res chain seq x y z
N MET A 1 28.41 -19.41 3.79
CA MET A 1 28.34 -18.32 2.80
C MET A 1 27.83 -17.08 3.51
N LYS A 2 28.35 -15.89 3.23
CA LYS A 2 27.81 -14.64 3.80
C LYS A 2 27.83 -13.56 2.71
N GLU A 3 26.66 -13.01 2.41
CA GLU A 3 26.54 -11.89 1.47
C GLU A 3 27.03 -10.59 2.10
N GLN A 4 27.55 -9.69 1.29
CA GLN A 4 27.83 -8.32 1.73
C GLN A 4 26.50 -7.58 1.86
N PRO A 5 26.33 -6.74 2.90
CA PRO A 5 25.09 -5.97 3.06
C PRO A 5 24.87 -5.04 1.87
N VAL A 6 23.64 -4.98 1.37
CA VAL A 6 23.19 -4.07 0.32
C VAL A 6 22.13 -3.15 0.89
N ASP A 7 22.30 -1.84 0.72
CA ASP A 7 21.37 -0.84 1.25
C ASP A 7 19.96 -1.02 0.64
N GLY A 8 18.93 -0.91 1.48
CA GLY A 8 17.54 -1.16 1.10
C GLY A 8 17.17 -2.63 0.86
N TYR A 9 18.05 -3.59 1.19
CA TYR A 9 17.75 -5.02 1.11
C TYR A 9 18.06 -5.76 2.42
N LYS A 10 17.26 -6.77 2.70
CA LYS A 10 17.49 -7.76 3.75
C LYS A 10 17.83 -9.10 3.10
N SER A 11 18.99 -9.65 3.45
CA SER A 11 19.47 -10.95 2.93
C SER A 11 19.17 -12.08 3.91
N GLU A 12 18.72 -13.22 3.38
CA GLU A 12 18.51 -14.47 4.12
C GLU A 12 19.26 -15.62 3.44
N VAL A 13 19.91 -16.48 4.23
CA VAL A 13 20.75 -17.58 3.72
C VAL A 13 20.13 -18.91 4.13
N ASN A 14 19.75 -19.72 3.15
CA ASN A 14 19.15 -21.05 3.34
C ASN A 14 20.04 -22.10 2.65
N GLY A 15 20.98 -22.68 3.40
CA GLY A 15 21.95 -23.62 2.85
C GLY A 15 22.89 -22.97 1.84
N ASN A 16 22.70 -23.29 0.56
CA ASN A 16 23.46 -22.72 -0.57
C ASN A 16 22.71 -21.56 -1.26
N ASP A 17 21.46 -21.32 -0.90
CA ASP A 17 20.63 -20.28 -1.50
C ASP A 17 20.70 -18.99 -0.69
N ILE A 18 20.72 -17.85 -1.39
CA ILE A 18 20.66 -16.52 -0.81
C ILE A 18 19.45 -15.80 -1.40
N THR A 19 18.58 -15.28 -0.54
CA THR A 19 17.41 -14.49 -0.93
C THR A 19 17.59 -13.06 -0.46
N ASN A 20 17.41 -12.09 -1.37
CA ASN A 20 17.42 -10.66 -1.07
C ASN A 20 16.02 -10.08 -1.21
N THR A 21 15.51 -9.51 -0.12
CA THR A 21 14.19 -8.88 -0.06
C THR A 21 14.33 -7.38 0.08
N LYS A 22 13.62 -6.61 -0.75
CA LYS A 22 13.63 -5.15 -0.67
C LYS A 22 12.91 -4.67 0.59
N VAL A 23 13.51 -3.75 1.32
CA VAL A 23 12.94 -3.16 2.55
C VAL A 23 13.09 -1.64 2.52
N GLY A 24 12.27 -0.96 3.31
CA GLY A 24 12.32 0.50 3.42
C GLY A 24 11.14 1.05 4.19
N GLN A 25 11.25 2.31 4.58
CA GLN A 25 10.16 3.07 5.20
C GLN A 25 9.74 4.25 4.33
N THR A 26 8.53 4.73 4.54
CA THR A 26 7.94 5.89 3.90
C THR A 26 7.04 6.63 4.88
N GLU A 27 6.55 7.80 4.48
CA GLU A 27 5.57 8.57 5.23
C GLU A 27 4.51 9.13 4.28
N VAL A 28 3.33 9.40 4.82
CA VAL A 28 2.22 10.03 4.11
C VAL A 28 1.86 11.30 4.84
N GLU A 29 2.00 12.44 4.17
CA GLU A 29 1.63 13.75 4.68
C GLU A 29 0.64 14.44 3.75
N GLY A 30 -0.28 15.20 4.33
CA GLY A 30 -1.30 15.90 3.58
C GLY A 30 -1.88 17.08 4.34
N THR A 31 -2.56 17.94 3.58
CA THR A 31 -3.26 19.11 4.10
C THR A 31 -4.76 19.02 3.85
N LYS A 32 -5.54 19.66 4.73
CA LYS A 32 -6.97 19.79 4.61
C LYS A 32 -7.34 21.23 4.24
N THR A 33 -8.04 21.37 3.12
CA THR A 33 -8.57 22.64 2.63
C THR A 33 -10.10 22.64 2.71
N TRP A 34 -10.67 23.79 3.11
CA TRP A 34 -12.11 24.03 3.12
C TRP A 34 -12.49 25.06 2.04
N LYS A 35 -13.41 24.70 1.15
CA LYS A 35 -14.06 25.55 0.14
C LYS A 35 -15.51 25.79 0.54
N ASP A 36 -15.71 26.66 1.51
CA ASP A 36 -17.00 26.83 2.18
C ASP A 36 -17.30 28.27 2.61
N ASP A 37 -16.58 29.25 2.07
CA ASP A 37 -16.73 30.67 2.39
C ASP A 37 -16.64 30.97 3.91
N ASN A 38 -15.81 30.19 4.62
CA ASN A 38 -15.63 30.26 6.08
C ASN A 38 -16.94 30.05 6.85
N ALA A 39 -17.65 29.00 6.45
CA ALA A 39 -18.90 28.54 7.04
C ALA A 39 -18.85 28.48 8.59
N LYS A 40 -19.93 28.95 9.24
CA LYS A 40 -20.05 28.99 10.72
C LYS A 40 -20.30 27.63 11.36
N ASP A 41 -20.84 26.72 10.57
CA ASP A 41 -21.22 25.34 10.91
C ASP A 41 -20.15 24.32 10.50
N ARG A 42 -18.94 24.78 10.13
CA ARG A 42 -17.80 23.89 9.87
C ARG A 42 -17.50 23.06 11.13
N PRO A 43 -17.31 21.74 11.01
CA PRO A 43 -16.93 20.92 12.15
C PRO A 43 -15.53 21.30 12.67
N ASN A 44 -15.33 21.16 13.97
CA ASN A 44 -14.04 21.47 14.61
C ASN A 44 -12.94 20.46 14.27
N MET A 45 -13.32 19.27 13.82
CA MET A 45 -12.41 18.18 13.49
C MET A 45 -12.99 17.29 12.40
N ILE A 46 -12.09 16.59 11.71
CA ILE A 46 -12.41 15.51 10.76
C ILE A 46 -11.58 14.28 11.13
N LYS A 47 -11.95 13.13 10.56
CA LYS A 47 -11.17 11.89 10.65
C LYS A 47 -10.64 11.53 9.27
N VAL A 48 -9.32 11.36 9.19
CA VAL A 48 -8.62 10.92 7.99
C VAL A 48 -8.10 9.51 8.22
N ASP A 49 -8.55 8.58 7.39
CA ASP A 49 -8.12 7.20 7.39
C ASP A 49 -6.93 7.05 6.42
N LEU A 50 -5.88 6.36 6.87
CA LEU A 50 -4.79 5.86 6.04
C LEU A 50 -5.13 4.44 5.60
N LEU A 51 -5.09 4.22 4.28
CA LEU A 51 -5.30 2.93 3.67
C LEU A 51 -3.98 2.38 3.14
N GLN A 52 -3.72 1.10 3.40
CA GLN A 52 -2.65 0.31 2.82
C GLN A 52 -3.30 -0.79 1.96
N ASN A 53 -3.02 -0.81 0.65
CA ASN A 53 -3.62 -1.75 -0.30
C ASN A 53 -5.15 -1.82 -0.21
N GLY A 54 -5.81 -0.68 0.04
CA GLY A 54 -7.27 -0.59 0.20
C GLY A 54 -7.82 -0.91 1.59
N GLN A 55 -7.00 -1.36 2.54
CA GLN A 55 -7.41 -1.61 3.92
C GLN A 55 -7.03 -0.45 4.84
N VAL A 56 -7.97 0.00 5.69
CA VAL A 56 -7.68 1.02 6.71
C VAL A 56 -6.73 0.44 7.76
N ILE A 57 -5.60 1.11 7.98
CA ILE A 57 -4.58 0.71 8.96
C ILE A 57 -4.38 1.73 10.09
N ALA A 58 -4.80 2.97 9.88
CA ALA A 58 -4.74 4.03 10.89
C ALA A 58 -5.78 5.11 10.62
N THR A 59 -6.16 5.85 11.67
CA THR A 59 -7.03 7.02 11.58
C THR A 59 -6.41 8.16 12.39
N GLN A 60 -6.38 9.37 11.82
CA GLN A 60 -5.94 10.57 12.49
C GLN A 60 -7.05 11.61 12.56
N GLU A 61 -7.21 12.23 13.73
CA GLU A 61 -8.09 13.39 13.91
C GLU A 61 -7.35 14.66 13.51
N VAL A 62 -7.97 15.44 12.62
CA VAL A 62 -7.38 16.65 12.04
C VAL A 62 -8.27 17.84 12.36
N SER A 63 -7.69 18.95 12.83
CA SER A 63 -8.43 20.11 13.31
C SER A 63 -7.69 21.41 13.03
N ALA A 64 -8.29 22.54 13.40
CA ALA A 64 -7.60 23.83 13.37
C ALA A 64 -6.34 23.86 14.26
N ALA A 65 -6.31 23.07 15.35
CA ALA A 65 -5.15 23.00 16.24
C ALA A 65 -3.94 22.30 15.60
N SER A 66 -4.17 21.39 14.65
CA SER A 66 -3.12 20.78 13.84
C SER A 66 -2.83 21.58 12.57
N GLU A 67 -3.31 22.83 12.49
CA GLU A 67 -3.26 23.67 11.29
C GLU A 67 -3.86 22.99 10.05
N TRP A 68 -4.83 22.09 10.25
CA TRP A 68 -5.41 21.27 9.19
C TRP A 68 -4.37 20.42 8.42
N LYS A 69 -3.27 20.04 9.08
CA LYS A 69 -2.24 19.14 8.55
C LYS A 69 -2.29 17.81 9.28
N TYR A 70 -1.81 16.77 8.62
CA TYR A 70 -1.71 15.42 9.16
C TYR A 70 -0.54 14.67 8.54
N ALA A 71 0.00 13.69 9.26
CA ALA A 71 1.14 12.90 8.83
C ALA A 71 1.14 11.52 9.50
N PHE A 72 1.30 10.48 8.69
CA PHE A 72 1.50 9.10 9.11
C PHE A 72 2.95 8.71 8.80
N LYS A 73 3.72 8.40 9.86
CA LYS A 73 5.16 8.16 9.79
C LYS A 73 5.49 6.68 9.96
N ASP A 74 6.74 6.34 9.66
CA ASP A 74 7.32 5.01 9.91
C ASP A 74 6.59 3.86 9.20
N LEU A 75 5.97 4.15 8.04
CA LEU A 75 5.22 3.17 7.26
C LEU A 75 6.17 2.27 6.49
N ALA A 76 5.94 0.96 6.47
CA ALA A 76 6.72 0.06 5.62
C ALA A 76 6.47 0.40 4.14
N ALA A 77 7.53 0.51 3.34
CA ALA A 77 7.39 0.75 1.89
C ALA A 77 7.13 -0.54 1.10
N TYR A 78 7.56 -1.68 1.64
CA TYR A 78 7.50 -3.00 0.99
C TYR A 78 6.98 -4.07 1.94
N ASP A 79 6.29 -5.06 1.41
CA ASP A 79 5.87 -6.25 2.14
C ASP A 79 7.02 -7.26 2.37
N GLU A 80 6.70 -8.40 2.98
CA GLU A 80 7.68 -9.46 3.30
C GLU A 80 8.33 -10.09 2.04
N ASN A 81 7.72 -9.91 0.87
CA ASN A 81 8.21 -10.39 -0.41
C ASN A 81 8.92 -9.29 -1.22
N GLY A 82 9.03 -8.07 -0.68
CA GLY A 82 9.62 -6.92 -1.35
C GLY A 82 8.70 -6.22 -2.35
N VAL A 83 7.39 -6.49 -2.33
CA VAL A 83 6.38 -5.82 -3.16
C VAL A 83 5.98 -4.50 -2.51
N ALA A 84 5.91 -3.43 -3.29
CA ALA A 84 5.60 -2.10 -2.77
C ALA A 84 4.15 -2.02 -2.25
N TYR A 85 3.97 -1.43 -1.07
CA TYR A 85 2.64 -1.06 -0.58
C TYR A 85 2.10 0.15 -1.34
N LYS A 86 0.80 0.12 -1.64
CA LYS A 86 0.06 1.30 -2.10
C LYS A 86 -0.58 1.98 -0.89
N TYR A 87 -0.27 3.26 -0.69
CA TYR A 87 -0.89 4.09 0.34
C TYR A 87 -1.87 5.09 -0.26
N GLU A 88 -3.01 5.25 0.39
CA GLU A 88 -4.07 6.18 0.02
C GLU A 88 -4.66 6.81 1.30
N VAL A 89 -5.28 7.98 1.16
CA VAL A 89 -6.00 8.64 2.26
C VAL A 89 -7.47 8.75 1.92
N LYS A 90 -8.32 8.60 2.93
CA LYS A 90 -9.76 8.79 2.79
C LYS A 90 -10.26 9.61 3.97
N GLU A 91 -11.08 10.61 3.69
CA GLU A 91 -11.82 11.29 4.74
C GLU A 91 -13.10 10.52 5.08
N GLN A 92 -13.39 10.40 6.37
CA GLN A 92 -14.71 9.97 6.81
C GLN A 92 -15.76 11.02 6.43
N ALA A 93 -16.98 10.57 6.15
CA ALA A 93 -18.03 11.45 5.66
C ALA A 93 -18.28 12.64 6.62
N VAL A 94 -18.29 13.84 6.06
CA VAL A 94 -18.62 15.07 6.78
C VAL A 94 -19.96 15.58 6.27
N ALA A 95 -20.96 15.65 7.14
CA ALA A 95 -22.31 16.08 6.78
C ALA A 95 -22.30 17.48 6.15
N GLY A 96 -22.98 17.64 5.01
CA GLY A 96 -23.06 18.91 4.28
C GLY A 96 -21.84 19.25 3.40
N TYR A 97 -20.88 18.33 3.27
CA TYR A 97 -19.68 18.54 2.47
C TYR A 97 -19.44 17.41 1.47
N LYS A 98 -18.90 17.79 0.31
CA LYS A 98 -18.33 16.85 -0.67
C LYS A 98 -16.81 16.88 -0.54
N SER A 99 -16.21 15.71 -0.36
CA SER A 99 -14.76 15.53 -0.23
C SER A 99 -14.12 15.17 -1.58
N GLU A 100 -12.91 15.67 -1.82
CA GLU A 100 -12.05 15.36 -2.97
C GLU A 100 -10.61 15.17 -2.48
N VAL A 101 -9.94 14.11 -2.94
CA VAL A 101 -8.54 13.82 -2.59
C VAL A 101 -7.66 14.00 -3.84
N LYS A 102 -6.55 14.73 -3.70
CA LYS A 102 -5.52 14.91 -4.76
C LYS A 102 -4.15 14.58 -4.19
N GLY A 103 -3.58 13.45 -4.60
CA GLY A 103 -2.44 12.89 -3.88
C GLY A 103 -2.88 12.53 -2.46
N TYR A 104 -2.38 13.27 -1.48
CA TYR A 104 -2.81 13.17 -0.08
C TYR A 104 -3.48 14.44 0.44
N ASP A 105 -3.65 15.47 -0.38
CA ASP A 105 -4.39 16.66 0.04
C ASP A 105 -5.90 16.41 -0.08
N ILE A 106 -6.63 16.85 0.94
CA ILE A 106 -8.08 16.70 1.00
C ILE A 106 -8.73 18.07 0.88
N THR A 107 -9.72 18.19 0.01
CA THR A 107 -10.55 19.40 -0.12
C THR A 107 -12.00 19.08 0.20
N ASN A 108 -12.60 19.78 1.16
CA ASN A 108 -14.04 19.77 1.36
C ASN A 108 -14.69 20.98 0.71
N THR A 109 -15.69 20.73 -0.14
CA THR A 109 -16.53 21.78 -0.72
C THR A 109 -17.91 21.69 -0.08
N LYS A 110 -18.43 22.82 0.42
CA LYS A 110 -19.76 22.85 1.01
C LYS A 110 -20.81 22.55 -0.05
N ILE A 111 -21.70 21.61 0.24
CA ILE A 111 -22.84 21.32 -0.62
C ILE A 111 -23.79 22.50 -0.46
N LYS A 112 -24.05 23.21 -1.56
CA LYS A 112 -25.09 24.25 -1.58
C LYS A 112 -26.41 23.51 -1.72
N ASP A 113 -27.31 23.69 -0.76
CA ASP A 113 -28.68 23.19 -0.90
C ASP A 113 -29.27 23.83 -2.16
N GLU A 114 -29.48 23.04 -3.22
CA GLU A 114 -30.42 23.44 -4.25
C GLU A 114 -31.81 23.43 -3.58
N PRO A 115 -32.56 24.55 -3.64
CA PRO A 115 -33.90 24.55 -3.09
C PRO A 115 -34.78 23.60 -3.92
N GLY A 116 -35.08 22.42 -3.38
CA GLY A 116 -36.18 21.58 -3.88
C GLY A 116 -35.94 20.08 -4.11
N VAL A 117 -34.95 19.43 -3.48
CA VAL A 117 -34.87 17.96 -3.50
C VAL A 117 -35.15 17.42 -2.10
N ASP A 118 -36.29 16.75 -1.95
CA ASP A 118 -36.65 15.98 -0.77
C ASP A 118 -35.47 15.09 -0.33
N PRO A 119 -35.12 15.02 0.97
CA PRO A 119 -34.04 14.16 1.46
C PRO A 119 -34.42 12.69 1.28
N LYS A 120 -34.10 12.11 0.13
CA LYS A 120 -34.17 10.67 -0.06
C LYS A 120 -32.93 10.06 0.59
N ASP A 121 -33.14 9.58 1.80
CA ASP A 121 -32.44 8.50 2.50
C ASP A 121 -30.92 8.36 2.23
N PRO A 122 -30.03 8.69 3.19
CA PRO A 122 -28.58 8.68 3.01
C PRO A 122 -27.98 7.27 3.13
N SER A 123 -28.52 6.29 2.38
CA SER A 123 -27.92 4.97 2.23
C SER A 123 -27.76 4.61 0.76
N THR A 124 -26.78 5.23 0.11
CA THR A 124 -26.10 4.61 -1.02
C THR A 124 -24.62 4.53 -0.70
N ASP A 125 -24.31 3.50 0.08
CA ASP A 125 -22.98 2.90 0.16
C ASP A 125 -22.49 2.63 -1.28
N PRO A 126 -21.33 3.14 -1.73
CA PRO A 126 -20.75 2.76 -3.00
C PRO A 126 -20.43 1.26 -2.95
N LYS A 127 -21.27 0.49 -3.62
CA LYS A 127 -21.17 -0.95 -3.78
C LYS A 127 -19.77 -1.33 -4.26
N ASP A 128 -19.01 -1.96 -3.39
CA ASP A 128 -17.81 -2.74 -3.72
C ASP A 128 -18.20 -3.88 -4.68
N PRO A 129 -17.59 -4.01 -5.87
CA PRO A 129 -17.86 -5.13 -6.76
C PRO A 129 -16.96 -6.31 -6.35
N SER A 130 -17.32 -7.00 -5.27
CA SER A 130 -16.82 -8.35 -5.02
C SER A 130 -18.01 -9.31 -5.04
N THR A 131 -18.21 -9.94 -6.19
CA THR A 131 -18.98 -11.18 -6.28
C THR A 131 -18.05 -12.27 -6.80
N ASP A 132 -17.58 -13.11 -5.88
CA ASP A 132 -17.19 -14.48 -6.20
C ASP A 132 -17.99 -15.44 -5.29
N PRO A 133 -18.41 -16.61 -5.80
CA PRO A 133 -19.61 -17.32 -5.36
C PRO A 133 -19.42 -18.19 -4.11
N LYS A 134 -20.51 -18.28 -3.35
CA LYS A 134 -20.71 -19.18 -2.21
C LYS A 134 -20.66 -20.65 -2.63
N ASP A 135 -19.74 -21.40 -2.04
CA ASP A 135 -19.84 -22.83 -1.80
C ASP A 135 -20.85 -23.10 -0.67
N PRO A 136 -21.82 -24.03 -0.80
CA PRO A 136 -22.56 -24.54 0.33
C PRO A 136 -22.04 -25.93 0.73
N SER A 137 -21.30 -25.97 1.82
CA SER A 137 -21.15 -27.16 2.65
C SER A 137 -22.51 -27.62 3.19
N THR A 138 -22.87 -28.87 2.92
CA THR A 138 -23.88 -29.62 3.68
C THR A 138 -23.42 -31.05 3.88
N ASP A 139 -23.18 -31.40 5.14
CA ASP A 139 -23.22 -32.74 5.74
C ASP A 139 -24.23 -32.61 6.92
N PRO A 140 -24.92 -33.65 7.45
CA PRO A 140 -24.50 -35.06 7.54
C PRO A 140 -25.60 -36.16 7.42
N LYS A 141 -25.19 -37.42 7.20
CA LYS A 141 -25.57 -38.63 7.98
C LYS A 141 -25.17 -39.96 7.31
N ASP A 142 -24.34 -40.73 8.03
CA ASP A 142 -24.16 -42.19 7.96
C ASP A 142 -25.30 -42.90 8.75
N PRO A 143 -25.76 -44.14 8.45
CA PRO A 143 -25.05 -45.38 8.84
C PRO A 143 -25.13 -46.59 7.86
N SER A 144 -24.01 -47.31 7.79
CA SER A 144 -23.85 -48.78 7.65
C SER A 144 -23.93 -49.45 6.26
N HIS A 145 -22.87 -50.19 5.87
CA HIS A 145 -22.77 -51.65 6.07
C HIS A 145 -21.46 -52.27 5.53
N THR A 146 -20.88 -53.14 6.37
CA THR A 146 -20.07 -54.37 6.11
C THR A 146 -18.68 -54.31 5.45
N ASP A 147 -17.66 -54.52 6.29
CA ASP A 147 -16.43 -55.32 6.06
C ASP A 147 -16.75 -56.82 5.85
N PRO A 148 -15.80 -57.75 5.50
CA PRO A 148 -14.32 -57.63 5.42
C PRO A 148 -13.61 -58.34 4.24
N LYS A 149 -12.35 -57.97 3.92
CA LYS A 149 -11.24 -58.94 3.70
C LYS A 149 -9.86 -58.28 3.52
N ASP A 150 -8.95 -58.59 4.44
CA ASP A 150 -7.47 -58.53 4.32
C ASP A 150 -6.97 -59.96 3.91
N PRO A 151 -5.68 -60.29 3.63
CA PRO A 151 -4.44 -59.49 3.52
C PRO A 151 -3.52 -59.86 2.32
N SER A 152 -2.40 -59.11 2.16
CA SER A 152 -1.02 -59.64 1.91
C SER A 152 -0.13 -58.65 1.13
N THR A 153 0.88 -58.03 1.77
CA THR A 153 2.34 -58.33 1.75
C THR A 153 3.13 -57.80 0.53
N ASP A 154 3.83 -56.68 0.76
CA ASP A 154 5.24 -56.26 0.50
C ASP A 154 6.17 -57.01 -0.53
N PRO A 155 7.40 -56.53 -0.84
CA PRO A 155 7.80 -55.74 -2.03
C PRO A 155 8.89 -56.44 -2.90
N ASN A 156 9.23 -55.92 -4.09
CA ASN A 156 10.50 -56.23 -4.83
C ASN A 156 10.64 -55.37 -6.11
N THR A 157 11.64 -54.46 -6.23
CA THR A 157 13.06 -54.61 -6.68
C THR A 157 13.31 -54.56 -8.20
N ASN A 158 14.20 -53.62 -8.57
CA ASN A 158 15.24 -53.61 -9.63
C ASN A 158 14.84 -53.67 -11.11
N THR A 159 15.41 -52.74 -11.92
CA THR A 159 16.60 -53.04 -12.74
C THR A 159 17.18 -51.76 -13.37
N ASP A 160 18.51 -51.72 -13.33
CA ASP A 160 19.46 -50.72 -13.79
C ASP A 160 19.37 -50.36 -15.28
N LYS A 161 19.75 -49.11 -15.61
CA LYS A 161 20.62 -48.82 -16.76
C LYS A 161 21.58 -47.66 -16.45
N ASN A 162 22.82 -48.06 -16.19
CA ASN A 162 24.05 -47.27 -16.26
C ASN A 162 24.23 -46.70 -17.68
N SER A 163 24.67 -45.44 -17.78
CA SER A 163 25.34 -44.94 -18.98
C SER A 163 26.42 -43.92 -18.58
N ASP A 164 27.66 -44.41 -18.58
CA ASP A 164 28.90 -43.63 -18.53
C ASP A 164 28.94 -42.56 -19.64
N SER A 165 29.33 -41.33 -19.29
CA SER A 165 29.92 -40.37 -20.23
C SER A 165 30.83 -39.36 -19.53
N LYS A 166 32.06 -39.82 -19.28
CA LYS A 166 33.35 -39.17 -19.54
C LYS A 166 33.38 -37.62 -19.65
N VAL A 167 34.03 -37.02 -18.66
CA VAL A 167 34.50 -35.62 -18.60
C VAL A 167 35.64 -35.35 -19.61
N PRO A 168 35.66 -34.20 -20.32
CA PRO A 168 36.86 -33.65 -20.97
C PRO A 168 37.53 -32.53 -20.13
N PRO A 169 38.87 -32.31 -20.21
CA PRO A 169 39.57 -31.31 -19.39
C PRO A 169 39.86 -29.98 -20.12
N THR A 170 40.27 -28.98 -19.30
CA THR A 170 40.93 -27.67 -19.58
C THR A 170 40.05 -26.55 -20.19
N THR A 171 40.11 -25.28 -19.77
CA THR A 171 41.28 -24.41 -19.52
C THR A 171 40.93 -23.22 -18.60
N GLU A 172 41.88 -22.83 -17.74
CA GLU A 172 41.90 -21.61 -16.92
C GLU A 172 42.33 -20.41 -17.79
N ASN A 173 41.55 -19.30 -17.83
CA ASN A 173 42.03 -17.92 -17.97
C ASN A 173 40.86 -16.90 -17.96
N ASP A 174 41.12 -15.80 -17.22
CA ASP A 174 40.52 -14.46 -17.24
C ASP A 174 39.15 -14.19 -16.59
N LYS A 175 39.24 -13.45 -15.48
CA LYS A 175 38.19 -12.67 -14.80
C LYS A 175 37.55 -11.66 -15.76
N PRO A 176 36.21 -11.66 -15.84
CA PRO A 176 35.49 -10.40 -15.71
C PRO A 176 34.44 -10.49 -14.59
N THR A 177 34.34 -9.40 -13.84
CA THR A 177 33.32 -9.14 -12.83
C THR A 177 31.92 -9.31 -13.42
N LEU A 178 31.25 -10.44 -13.12
CA LEU A 178 29.85 -10.67 -13.46
C LEU A 178 28.96 -10.05 -12.37
N LEU A 179 28.76 -8.74 -12.44
CA LEU A 179 27.51 -8.16 -11.93
C LEU A 179 26.43 -8.50 -12.98
N PRO A 180 25.28 -9.07 -12.61
CA PRO A 180 24.18 -9.14 -13.55
C PRO A 180 23.76 -7.71 -13.90
N ASN A 181 23.67 -7.41 -15.19
CA ASN A 181 23.01 -6.20 -15.66
C ASN A 181 21.53 -6.28 -15.25
N THR A 182 21.14 -5.59 -14.17
CA THR A 182 19.72 -5.32 -13.91
C THR A 182 19.26 -4.26 -14.89
N GLY A 183 18.95 -4.69 -16.11
CA GLY A 183 18.02 -4.00 -17.00
C GLY A 183 16.62 -4.05 -16.39
N GLY A 184 16.41 -3.26 -15.34
CA GLY A 184 15.08 -2.77 -15.02
C GLY A 184 14.87 -1.55 -15.89
N THR A 185 13.91 -1.62 -16.81
CA THR A 185 13.27 -0.42 -17.36
C THR A 185 13.10 0.59 -16.24
N SER A 186 13.59 1.81 -16.43
CA SER A 186 13.25 2.96 -15.60
C SER A 186 11.73 3.05 -15.58
N ALA A 187 11.11 2.46 -14.56
CA ALA A 187 9.76 2.82 -14.20
C ALA A 187 9.86 4.30 -13.90
N GLU A 188 9.29 5.09 -14.81
CA GLU A 188 9.09 6.52 -14.74
C GLU A 188 9.20 6.99 -13.29
N MET A 189 10.31 7.66 -12.96
CA MET A 189 10.35 8.51 -11.78
C MET A 189 9.28 9.57 -12.01
N ILE A 190 8.04 9.30 -11.59
CA ILE A 190 7.07 10.35 -11.38
C ILE A 190 7.62 11.15 -10.21
N SER A 191 8.49 12.08 -10.59
CA SER A 191 8.93 13.21 -9.81
C SER A 191 7.67 13.93 -9.37
N ILE A 192 7.22 13.66 -8.15
CA ILE A 192 6.39 14.62 -7.44
C ILE A 192 7.32 15.28 -6.44
N LEU A 193 7.89 16.38 -6.93
CA LEU A 193 8.35 17.53 -6.17
C LEU A 193 7.91 17.50 -4.69
N GLY A 194 8.77 17.02 -3.81
CA GLY A 194 8.94 17.65 -2.50
C GLY A 194 9.61 19.00 -2.74
N GLY A 195 8.80 19.98 -3.15
CA GLY A 195 9.25 21.29 -3.57
C GLY A 195 10.06 21.99 -2.48
N MET A 196 11.37 22.14 -2.72
CA MET A 196 12.10 23.29 -2.23
C MET A 196 11.43 24.54 -2.78
N VAL A 197 10.54 25.16 -2.01
CA VAL A 197 10.04 26.50 -2.29
C VAL A 197 10.66 27.45 -1.27
N LEU A 198 11.87 27.91 -1.60
CA LEU A 198 12.43 29.17 -1.14
C LEU A 198 11.63 30.30 -1.81
N PHE A 199 10.66 30.89 -1.11
CA PHE A 199 10.19 32.24 -1.44
C PHE A 199 10.89 33.25 -0.52
N LEU A 200 12.02 33.75 -0.99
CA LEU A 200 12.52 35.06 -0.60
C LEU A 200 11.95 36.12 -1.54
N LEU A 201 11.50 37.22 -0.93
CA LEU A 201 11.21 38.57 -1.47
C LEU A 201 9.78 38.90 -1.90
N GLY A 202 9.26 39.98 -1.30
CA GLY A 202 8.18 40.80 -1.86
C GLY A 202 7.30 41.47 -0.80
N GLY A 203 7.70 42.65 -0.33
CA GLY A 203 7.06 43.37 0.77
C GLY A 203 5.60 43.79 0.52
N ILE A 204 4.81 43.76 1.59
CA ILE A 204 3.55 44.50 1.66
C ILE A 204 3.74 45.67 2.63
N LEU A 205 3.75 46.83 2.00
CA LEU A 205 3.73 48.19 2.51
C LEU A 205 2.57 48.38 3.51
N PHE A 206 2.82 48.47 4.81
CA PHE A 206 1.84 49.04 5.74
C PHE A 206 1.93 50.56 5.70
N ALA A 207 1.23 51.16 4.73
CA ALA A 207 0.79 52.55 4.87
C ALA A 207 -0.36 52.59 5.89
N ARG A 208 -0.05 52.92 7.15
CA ARG A 208 -1.06 53.36 8.11
C ARG A 208 -1.14 54.88 8.09
N GLN A 209 -2.06 55.41 7.29
CA GLN A 209 -2.75 56.64 7.68
C GLN A 209 -3.83 56.27 8.70
N ARG A 210 -3.80 56.89 9.89
CA ARG A 210 -4.91 57.64 10.49
C ARG A 210 -4.51 58.16 11.88
N ILE A 211 -4.42 59.48 12.02
CA ILE A 211 -5.33 60.32 12.82
C ILE A 211 -5.18 60.13 14.33
N LYS A 212 -4.38 61.00 14.98
CA LYS A 212 -4.86 62.11 15.81
C LYS A 212 -3.73 63.10 16.05
#